data_AF-A0AAU0ZS16-F1
#
_entry.id   AF-A0AAU0ZS16-F1
#
_cell.length_a   1.000
_cell.length_b   1.000
_cell.length_c   1.000
_cell.angle_alpha   90.00
_cell.angle_beta   90.00
_cell.angle_gamma   90.00
#
_symmetry.space_group_name_H-M   'P 1'
#
loop_
_entity.id
_entity.type
_entity.pdbx_description
1 polymer ?
#
loop_
_entity_poly.entity_id
_entity_poly.type
_entity_poly.pdbx_seq_one_letter_code
_entity_poly.pdbx_strand_id
1 'polypeptide(L)'
;MAAADDYATFGLAPAMRAGGVLADGDYQVHRDFVDFIVDGRPLLFQLSDLDAVSPLAADIPPAIFAHHVKRLLLEAEAPLPGGRCVIYGCPECEGIECGAVTALIERNGEGVGAYVWRDFAWQTDERVDLELNGYHGIGPFRFRATEYRTVLGQLLHGEGLFIPPRRKVLLIGARVAVLARLAAALRTIGVGADITQDASGVPPEELRTYGVVAFGRAVEEPQRASTRREFERAGADVAYVDGYAPIIPLLVAQIESALDRVPPAQRRLTRLVAADGEAGVEVTSTCRVHITAYRLDRLYRTHTHDVFDAVLPPGRHRISLDPRATRAQSFLVARTTGSVLVARMER
;
A
#
# COMPACT_ATOMS: atom_id res chain seq x y z
N MET A 1 0.20 46.00 6.22
CA MET A 1 1.01 44.92 6.83
C MET A 1 0.69 43.66 6.03
N ALA A 2 1.51 43.35 5.02
CA ALA A 2 1.27 42.23 4.12
C ALA A 2 1.42 40.93 4.93
N ALA A 3 0.39 40.09 4.94
CA ALA A 3 0.49 38.74 5.47
C ALA A 3 1.59 38.03 4.66
N ALA A 4 2.55 37.42 5.34
CA ALA A 4 3.48 36.52 4.68
C ALA A 4 2.65 35.42 4.01
N ASP A 5 2.74 35.32 2.68
CA ASP A 5 2.10 34.25 1.92
C ASP A 5 2.68 32.91 2.41
N ASP A 6 1.90 32.19 3.23
CA ASP A 6 2.31 30.89 3.76
C ASP A 6 2.13 29.85 2.66
N TYR A 7 3.23 29.37 2.12
CA TYR A 7 3.28 28.35 1.09
C TYR A 7 3.53 27.00 1.74
N ALA A 8 2.64 26.05 1.47
CA ALA A 8 2.85 24.65 1.82
C ALA A 8 3.97 24.07 0.93
N THR A 9 4.69 23.09 1.48
CA THR A 9 5.64 22.29 0.70
C THR A 9 4.92 21.21 -0.08
N PHE A 10 5.39 20.90 -1.28
CA PHE A 10 4.81 19.85 -2.13
C PHE A 10 5.86 18.79 -2.47
N GLY A 11 5.53 17.54 -2.20
CA GLY A 11 6.38 16.40 -2.50
C GLY A 11 5.59 15.20 -3.01
N LEU A 12 6.33 14.18 -3.41
CA LEU A 12 5.80 12.90 -3.86
C LEU A 12 6.52 11.78 -3.12
N ALA A 13 5.79 10.74 -2.75
CA ALA A 13 6.37 9.54 -2.15
C ALA A 13 5.71 8.28 -2.73
N PRO A 14 6.47 7.17 -2.90
CA PRO A 14 5.85 5.88 -3.17
C PRO A 14 4.90 5.49 -2.04
N ALA A 15 3.75 4.94 -2.40
CA ALA A 15 2.76 4.40 -1.50
C ALA A 15 2.18 3.10 -2.04
N MET A 16 1.53 2.35 -1.15
CA MET A 16 0.97 1.05 -1.44
C MET A 16 -0.44 0.94 -0.84
N ARG A 17 -1.35 0.30 -1.57
CA ARG A 17 -2.55 -0.32 -1.02
C ARG A 17 -2.32 -1.81 -0.98
N ALA A 18 -2.28 -2.38 0.22
CA ALA A 18 -1.93 -3.77 0.43
C ALA A 18 -3.02 -4.69 -0.16
N GLY A 19 -2.61 -5.65 -0.98
CA GLY A 19 -3.51 -6.68 -1.50
C GLY A 19 -3.83 -7.74 -0.44
N GLY A 20 -4.82 -8.58 -0.72
CA GLY A 20 -5.22 -9.59 0.25
C GLY A 20 -6.20 -10.63 -0.26
N VAL A 21 -6.21 -11.75 0.44
CA VAL A 21 -7.31 -12.71 0.44
C VAL A 21 -8.03 -12.54 1.77
N LEU A 22 -9.29 -12.11 1.71
CA LEU A 22 -10.12 -11.82 2.87
C LEU A 22 -10.65 -13.11 3.51
N ALA A 23 -11.20 -12.99 4.72
CA ALA A 23 -11.66 -14.14 5.50
C ALA A 23 -12.84 -14.89 4.85
N ASP A 24 -13.66 -14.16 4.07
CA ASP A 24 -14.76 -14.66 3.25
C ASP A 24 -14.32 -15.28 1.91
N GLY A 25 -13.05 -15.09 1.53
CA GLY A 25 -12.47 -15.58 0.28
C GLY A 25 -12.42 -14.54 -0.84
N ASP A 26 -12.89 -13.32 -0.58
CA ASP A 26 -12.78 -12.22 -1.55
C ASP A 26 -11.33 -11.74 -1.69
N TYR A 27 -11.04 -11.06 -2.79
CA TYR A 27 -9.72 -10.55 -3.10
C TYR A 27 -9.71 -9.03 -3.07
N GLN A 28 -8.64 -8.48 -2.48
CA GLN A 28 -8.29 -7.07 -2.57
C GLN A 28 -7.06 -6.92 -3.44
N VAL A 29 -7.14 -6.09 -4.47
CA VAL A 29 -6.04 -5.90 -5.42
C VAL A 29 -4.93 -5.04 -4.82
N HIS A 30 -3.69 -5.50 -4.95
CA HIS A 30 -2.52 -4.73 -4.60
C HIS A 30 -2.33 -3.55 -5.57
N ARG A 31 -2.05 -2.35 -5.05
CA ARG A 31 -1.69 -1.18 -5.87
C ARG A 31 -0.43 -0.52 -5.33
N ASP A 32 0.54 -0.31 -6.22
CA ASP A 32 1.58 0.68 -6.01
C ASP A 32 1.17 1.99 -6.69
N PHE A 33 1.32 3.11 -5.99
CA PHE A 33 1.00 4.44 -6.51
C PHE A 33 1.91 5.50 -5.91
N VAL A 34 1.84 6.72 -6.45
CA VAL A 34 2.55 7.87 -5.89
C VAL A 34 1.59 8.71 -5.06
N ASP A 35 1.86 8.83 -3.76
CA ASP A 35 1.11 9.70 -2.87
C ASP A 35 1.66 11.14 -2.86
N PHE A 36 0.78 12.09 -2.53
CA PHE A 36 1.10 13.50 -2.40
C PHE A 36 1.56 13.79 -0.98
N ILE A 37 2.73 14.41 -0.84
CA ILE A 37 3.26 14.86 0.45
C ILE A 37 3.02 16.36 0.56
N VAL A 38 2.23 16.76 1.56
CA VAL A 38 1.95 18.17 1.87
C VAL A 38 2.48 18.45 3.27
N ASP A 39 3.37 19.43 3.40
CA ASP A 39 4.03 19.77 4.67
C ASP A 39 4.70 18.58 5.36
N GLY A 40 5.37 17.76 4.54
CA GLY A 40 6.10 16.57 4.98
C GLY A 40 5.21 15.40 5.40
N ARG A 41 3.88 15.48 5.23
CA ARG A 41 2.93 14.42 5.60
C ARG A 41 2.20 13.87 4.38
N PRO A 42 1.99 12.55 4.29
CA PRO A 42 1.11 11.96 3.28
C PRO A 42 -0.28 12.58 3.35
N LEU A 43 -0.76 13.18 2.25
CA LEU A 43 -2.07 13.81 2.18
C LEU A 43 -3.18 12.77 2.44
N LEU A 44 -2.99 11.52 1.98
CA LEU A 44 -3.90 10.42 2.25
C LEU A 44 -4.12 10.21 3.77
N PHE A 45 -3.16 10.54 4.62
CA PHE A 45 -3.26 10.37 6.08
C PHE A 45 -3.99 11.52 6.77
N GLN A 46 -4.16 12.64 6.07
CA GLN A 46 -4.95 13.77 6.54
C GLN A 46 -6.44 13.60 6.20
N LEU A 47 -6.74 12.71 5.26
CA LEU A 47 -8.09 12.33 4.90
C LEU A 47 -8.61 11.21 5.81
N SER A 48 -9.94 11.08 5.87
CA SER A 48 -10.62 9.95 6.52
C SER A 48 -10.04 8.62 6.03
N ASP A 49 -10.20 7.55 6.82
CA ASP A 49 -9.69 6.22 6.46
C ASP A 49 -10.44 5.64 5.24
N LEU A 50 -9.95 6.01 4.06
CA LEU A 50 -10.53 5.69 2.76
C LEU A 50 -9.71 4.59 2.09
N ASP A 51 -10.40 3.66 1.43
CA ASP A 51 -9.78 2.74 0.48
C ASP A 51 -9.66 3.40 -0.89
N ALA A 52 -8.63 4.24 -1.05
CA ALA A 52 -8.41 5.03 -2.25
C ALA A 52 -6.91 5.16 -2.59
N VAL A 53 -6.61 5.26 -3.88
CA VAL A 53 -5.26 5.43 -4.42
C VAL A 53 -5.21 6.64 -5.33
N SER A 54 -4.04 7.27 -5.50
CA SER A 54 -3.95 8.38 -6.45
C SER A 54 -4.04 7.86 -7.89
N PRO A 55 -4.47 8.70 -8.85
CA PRO A 55 -4.43 8.35 -10.28
C PRO A 55 -3.00 8.13 -10.84
N LEU A 56 -1.98 8.31 -10.01
CA LEU A 56 -0.57 8.08 -10.34
C LEU A 56 -0.17 6.64 -9.93
N ALA A 57 -0.99 5.66 -10.31
CA ALA A 57 -0.74 4.24 -10.09
C ALA A 57 0.37 3.71 -11.01
N ALA A 58 1.12 2.70 -10.57
CA ALA A 58 2.25 2.17 -11.33
C ALA A 58 1.85 1.15 -12.41
N ASP A 59 0.63 0.59 -12.35
CA ASP A 59 0.10 -0.42 -13.27
C ASP A 59 -0.74 0.13 -14.43
N ILE A 60 -0.88 1.45 -14.53
CA ILE A 60 -1.54 2.08 -15.68
C ILE A 60 -0.56 2.34 -16.84
N PRO A 61 -1.03 2.32 -18.10
CA PRO A 61 -0.20 2.63 -19.26
C PRO A 61 0.51 4.00 -19.15
N PRO A 62 1.78 4.14 -19.62
CA PRO A 62 2.53 5.40 -19.50
C PRO A 62 1.84 6.62 -20.08
N ALA A 63 1.06 6.47 -21.15
CA ALA A 63 0.30 7.56 -21.75
C ALA A 63 -0.83 8.06 -20.84
N ILE A 64 -1.53 7.14 -20.15
CA ILE A 64 -2.58 7.47 -19.18
C ILE A 64 -1.95 8.13 -17.95
N PHE A 65 -0.85 7.57 -17.45
CA PHE A 65 -0.09 8.15 -16.34
C PHE A 65 0.35 9.59 -16.63
N ALA A 66 0.98 9.84 -17.80
CA ALA A 66 1.40 11.17 -18.21
C ALA A 66 0.21 12.14 -18.36
N HIS A 67 -0.95 11.65 -18.79
CA HIS A 67 -2.17 12.45 -18.88
C HIS A 67 -2.68 12.88 -17.49
N HIS A 68 -2.62 12.01 -16.48
CA HIS A 68 -2.95 12.37 -15.10
C HIS A 68 -2.00 13.44 -14.55
N VAL A 69 -0.69 13.34 -14.81
CA VAL A 69 0.27 14.37 -14.42
C VAL A 69 -0.04 15.72 -15.10
N LYS A 70 -0.36 15.72 -16.39
CA LYS A 70 -0.75 16.95 -17.12
C LYS A 70 -2.02 17.58 -16.58
N ARG A 71 -3.00 16.80 -16.12
CA ARG A 71 -4.20 17.33 -15.44
C ARG A 71 -3.84 18.06 -14.15
N LEU A 72 -2.97 17.49 -13.32
CA LEU A 72 -2.48 18.14 -12.09
C LEU A 72 -1.69 19.42 -12.38
N LEU A 73 -1.04 19.50 -13.54
CA LEU A 73 -0.33 20.69 -14.02
C LEU A 73 -1.24 21.76 -14.66
N LEU A 74 -2.54 21.46 -14.83
CA LEU A 74 -3.51 22.26 -15.59
C LEU A 74 -3.14 22.42 -17.07
N GLU A 75 -2.49 21.41 -17.64
CA GLU A 75 -2.11 21.32 -19.06
C GLU A 75 -3.06 20.41 -19.86
N ALA A 76 -3.98 19.73 -19.17
CA ALA A 76 -5.06 18.96 -19.74
C ALA A 76 -6.37 19.26 -18.99
N GLU A 77 -7.51 19.05 -19.65
CA GLU A 77 -8.83 19.33 -19.08
C GLU A 77 -9.12 18.46 -17.86
N ALA A 78 -9.75 19.08 -16.87
CA ALA A 78 -10.18 18.43 -15.65
C ALA A 78 -11.23 17.33 -15.96
N PRO A 79 -11.16 16.17 -15.29
CA PRO A 79 -12.02 15.04 -15.61
C PRO A 79 -13.49 15.24 -15.21
N LEU A 80 -13.79 16.19 -14.31
CA LEU A 80 -15.11 16.35 -13.71
C LEU A 80 -15.70 17.74 -13.94
N PRO A 81 -17.05 17.85 -13.95
CA PRO A 81 -17.73 19.14 -14.01
C PRO A 81 -17.23 20.12 -12.95
N GLY A 82 -17.20 21.40 -13.31
CA GLY A 82 -16.71 22.46 -12.43
C GLY A 82 -15.18 22.50 -12.28
N GLY A 83 -14.44 21.82 -13.16
CA GLY A 83 -12.97 21.90 -13.18
C GLY A 83 -12.27 21.08 -12.10
N ARG A 84 -12.97 20.11 -11.49
CA ARG A 84 -12.44 19.35 -10.35
C ARG A 84 -11.53 18.21 -10.82
N CYS A 85 -10.44 18.02 -10.10
CA CYS A 85 -9.49 16.94 -10.30
C CYS A 85 -9.74 15.83 -9.29
N VAL A 86 -9.61 14.57 -9.73
CA VAL A 86 -9.54 13.41 -8.84
C VAL A 86 -8.15 13.37 -8.21
N ILE A 87 -8.09 13.40 -6.88
CA ILE A 87 -6.86 13.31 -6.10
C ILE A 87 -6.64 11.87 -5.63
N TYR A 88 -7.70 11.21 -5.16
CA TYR A 88 -7.72 9.78 -4.86
C TYR A 88 -9.01 9.16 -5.38
N GLY A 89 -8.92 7.97 -5.98
CA GLY A 89 -10.08 7.24 -6.51
C GLY A 89 -10.10 5.79 -6.03
N CYS A 90 -11.19 5.09 -6.35
CA CYS A 90 -11.35 3.68 -6.04
C CYS A 90 -10.25 2.85 -6.73
N PRO A 91 -9.52 1.99 -5.98
CA PRO A 91 -8.44 1.18 -6.54
C PRO A 91 -8.91 0.08 -7.49
N GLU A 92 -10.22 -0.22 -7.52
CA GLU A 92 -10.77 -1.31 -8.34
C GLU A 92 -11.34 -0.84 -9.67
N CYS A 93 -12.08 0.28 -9.64
CA CYS A 93 -12.91 0.72 -10.77
C CYS A 93 -12.45 2.06 -11.38
N GLU A 94 -11.69 2.88 -10.63
CA GLU A 94 -11.34 4.29 -10.93
C GLU A 94 -12.54 5.23 -11.17
N GLY A 95 -13.77 4.69 -11.22
CA GLY A 95 -15.01 5.41 -11.41
C GLY A 95 -15.42 6.19 -10.17
N ILE A 96 -16.03 7.35 -10.42
CA ILE A 96 -16.49 8.25 -9.36
C ILE A 96 -17.67 7.66 -8.59
N GLU A 97 -18.45 6.77 -9.20
CA GLU A 97 -19.58 6.08 -8.58
C GLU A 97 -19.18 5.22 -7.37
N CYS A 98 -17.96 4.67 -7.37
CA CYS A 98 -17.37 3.97 -6.23
C CYS A 98 -16.91 4.97 -5.13
N GLY A 99 -16.81 6.25 -5.47
CA GLY A 99 -16.35 7.35 -4.65
C GLY A 99 -14.91 7.77 -4.91
N ALA A 100 -14.69 9.08 -4.92
CA ALA A 100 -13.38 9.69 -5.12
C ALA A 100 -13.20 10.92 -4.23
N VAL A 101 -11.97 11.16 -3.80
CA VAL A 101 -11.57 12.44 -3.22
C VAL A 101 -11.20 13.37 -4.36
N THR A 102 -11.94 14.47 -4.49
CA THR A 102 -11.74 15.46 -5.53
C THR A 102 -11.37 16.81 -4.94
N ALA A 103 -10.65 17.63 -5.69
CA ALA A 103 -10.32 19.00 -5.31
C ALA A 103 -10.36 19.92 -6.53
N LEU A 104 -10.54 21.22 -6.30
CA LEU A 104 -10.31 22.23 -7.32
C LEU A 104 -8.82 22.58 -7.34
N ILE A 105 -8.20 22.55 -8.51
CA ILE A 105 -6.82 22.99 -8.72
C ILE A 105 -6.84 24.25 -9.58
N GLU A 106 -6.32 25.35 -9.04
CA GLU A 106 -6.26 26.62 -9.74
C GLU A 106 -4.83 27.13 -9.80
N ARG A 107 -4.53 27.94 -10.81
CA ARG A 107 -3.29 28.70 -10.90
C ARG A 107 -3.57 30.18 -10.66
N ASN A 108 -2.99 30.72 -9.60
CA ASN A 108 -3.06 32.15 -9.30
C ASN A 108 -1.81 32.87 -9.83
N GLY A 109 -1.99 33.88 -10.69
CA GLY A 109 -0.93 34.78 -11.18
C GLY A 109 -0.13 34.27 -12.40
N GLU A 110 0.20 35.19 -13.32
CA GLU A 110 1.14 34.94 -14.43
C GLU A 110 2.59 35.12 -13.96
N GLY A 111 3.50 34.23 -14.38
CA GLY A 111 4.92 34.27 -14.01
C GLY A 111 5.23 33.59 -12.66
N VAL A 112 5.25 34.34 -11.56
CA VAL A 112 5.52 33.85 -10.18
C VAL A 112 4.22 33.35 -9.55
N GLY A 113 3.56 32.42 -10.23
CA GLY A 113 2.25 31.94 -9.83
C GLY A 113 2.29 30.98 -8.64
N ALA A 114 1.12 30.68 -8.10
CA ALA A 114 0.91 29.61 -7.13
C ALA A 114 -0.11 28.60 -7.68
N TYR A 115 0.09 27.32 -7.41
CA TYR A 115 -0.97 26.33 -7.54
C TYR A 115 -1.74 26.28 -6.23
N VAL A 116 -3.06 26.32 -6.30
CA VAL A 116 -3.93 26.26 -5.13
C VAL A 116 -4.82 25.03 -5.23
N TRP A 117 -4.69 24.13 -4.27
CA TRP A 117 -5.60 23.00 -4.10
C TRP A 117 -6.61 23.36 -3.02
N ARG A 118 -7.91 23.37 -3.34
CA ARG A 118 -8.97 23.75 -2.41
C ARG A 118 -10.23 22.94 -2.61
N ASP A 119 -11.18 23.16 -1.69
CA ASP A 119 -12.53 22.61 -1.75
C ASP A 119 -12.50 21.07 -1.87
N PHE A 120 -11.66 20.40 -1.08
CA PHE A 120 -11.56 18.94 -1.08
C PHE A 120 -12.89 18.32 -0.66
N ALA A 121 -13.34 17.29 -1.35
CA ALA A 121 -14.58 16.60 -1.01
C ALA A 121 -14.57 15.14 -1.42
N TRP A 122 -15.37 14.34 -0.72
CA TRP A 122 -15.78 13.02 -1.18
C TRP A 122 -16.88 13.18 -2.22
N GLN A 123 -16.70 12.59 -3.39
CA GLN A 123 -17.60 12.78 -4.52
C GLN A 123 -17.97 11.42 -5.12
N THR A 124 -19.27 11.16 -5.24
CA THR A 124 -19.83 9.93 -5.83
C THR A 124 -20.68 10.17 -7.08
N ASP A 125 -20.89 11.43 -7.45
CA ASP A 125 -21.76 11.88 -8.55
C ASP A 125 -21.14 13.12 -9.22
N GLU A 126 -21.67 13.55 -10.37
CA GLU A 126 -21.19 14.71 -11.14
C GLU A 126 -21.20 16.00 -10.33
N ARG A 127 -22.20 16.19 -9.47
CA ARG A 127 -22.32 17.36 -8.58
C ARG A 127 -21.86 17.00 -7.18
N VAL A 128 -21.06 17.89 -6.60
CA VAL A 128 -20.57 17.75 -5.23
C VAL A 128 -21.27 18.74 -4.31
N ASP A 129 -21.76 18.26 -3.17
CA ASP A 129 -22.20 19.08 -2.05
C ASP A 129 -21.02 19.21 -1.08
N LEU A 130 -20.40 20.39 -1.05
CA LEU A 130 -19.23 20.67 -0.22
C LEU A 130 -19.58 20.85 1.26
N GLU A 131 -20.81 21.21 1.60
CA GLU A 131 -21.23 21.32 3.00
C GLU A 131 -21.32 19.92 3.61
N LEU A 132 -21.95 19.00 2.88
CA LEU A 132 -22.15 17.62 3.34
C LEU A 132 -20.89 16.75 3.21
N ASN A 133 -20.18 16.84 2.08
CA ASN A 133 -19.10 15.92 1.74
C ASN A 133 -17.71 16.57 1.69
N GLY A 134 -17.60 17.84 2.07
CA GLY A 134 -16.34 18.56 2.14
C GLY A 134 -15.44 18.05 3.25
N TYR A 135 -14.14 17.95 2.96
CA TYR A 135 -13.11 17.76 3.98
C TYR A 135 -12.80 19.09 4.65
N HIS A 136 -13.72 19.52 5.53
CA HIS A 136 -13.59 20.76 6.29
C HIS A 136 -12.31 20.74 7.14
N GLY A 137 -11.39 21.67 6.86
CA GLY A 137 -10.08 21.73 7.53
C GLY A 137 -8.91 21.17 6.71
N ILE A 138 -9.15 20.67 5.49
CA ILE A 138 -8.10 20.29 4.54
C ILE A 138 -7.98 21.36 3.45
N GLY A 139 -6.78 21.95 3.36
CA GLY A 139 -6.51 23.08 2.47
C GLY A 139 -7.24 24.37 2.90
N PRO A 140 -7.20 25.43 2.06
CA PRO A 140 -6.52 25.48 0.77
C PRO A 140 -5.00 25.37 0.92
N PHE A 141 -4.37 24.52 0.12
CA PHE A 141 -2.92 24.44 0.06
C PHE A 141 -2.40 25.31 -1.07
N ARG A 142 -1.44 26.19 -0.76
CA ARG A 142 -0.80 27.08 -1.74
C ARG A 142 0.62 26.58 -1.98
N PHE A 143 0.92 26.18 -3.21
CA PHE A 143 2.23 25.68 -3.61
C PHE A 143 2.92 26.67 -4.53
N ARG A 144 4.24 26.83 -4.36
CA ARG A 144 5.05 27.64 -5.29
C ARG A 144 5.04 26.97 -6.67
N ALA A 145 4.69 27.71 -7.72
CA ALA A 145 4.52 27.10 -9.04
C ALA A 145 5.79 26.44 -9.57
N THR A 146 6.97 26.99 -9.30
CA THR A 146 8.25 26.39 -9.67
C THR A 146 8.46 25.04 -9.00
N GLU A 147 8.34 24.97 -7.66
CA GLU A 147 8.49 23.72 -6.90
C GLU A 147 7.48 22.66 -7.34
N TYR A 148 6.20 23.03 -7.39
CA TYR A 148 5.11 22.14 -7.80
C TYR A 148 5.34 21.55 -9.21
N ARG A 149 5.69 22.40 -10.18
CA ARG A 149 5.97 21.97 -11.56
C ARG A 149 7.22 21.10 -11.67
N THR A 150 8.28 21.44 -10.94
CA THR A 150 9.50 20.64 -10.93
C THR A 150 9.23 19.24 -10.38
N VAL A 151 8.52 19.13 -9.25
CA VAL A 151 8.21 17.84 -8.61
C VAL A 151 7.33 16.96 -9.52
N LEU A 152 6.24 17.51 -10.08
CA LEU A 152 5.40 16.74 -11.01
C LEU A 152 6.10 16.46 -12.35
N GLY A 153 6.94 17.37 -12.84
CA GLY A 153 7.68 17.20 -14.09
C GLY A 153 8.65 16.02 -14.06
N GLN A 154 9.24 15.71 -12.90
CA GLN A 154 10.10 14.52 -12.71
C GLN A 154 9.39 13.22 -13.10
N LEU A 155 8.07 13.13 -12.88
CA LEU A 155 7.26 11.97 -13.25
C LEU A 155 7.12 11.78 -14.77
N LEU A 156 7.19 12.86 -15.56
CA LEU A 156 7.06 12.81 -17.02
C LEU A 156 8.38 12.42 -17.70
N HIS A 157 9.51 12.82 -17.12
CA HIS A 157 10.83 12.58 -17.70
C HIS A 157 11.41 11.22 -17.30
N GLY A 158 10.75 10.46 -16.42
CA GLY A 158 11.31 9.25 -15.82
C GLY A 158 12.56 9.52 -14.97
N GLU A 159 12.86 10.80 -14.75
CA GLU A 159 13.98 11.31 -13.96
C GLU A 159 13.53 11.38 -12.50
N GLY A 160 13.24 10.21 -11.94
CA GLY A 160 12.73 10.08 -10.59
C GLY A 160 12.35 8.64 -10.33
N LEU A 161 12.86 8.10 -9.23
CA LEU A 161 12.75 6.73 -8.72
C LEU A 161 11.30 6.25 -8.40
N PHE A 162 10.27 6.80 -9.05
CA PHE A 162 8.88 6.73 -8.62
C PHE A 162 8.00 5.69 -9.34
N ILE A 163 8.52 4.99 -10.36
CA ILE A 163 7.86 3.79 -10.91
C ILE A 163 8.54 2.60 -10.24
N PRO A 164 8.02 2.02 -9.15
CA PRO A 164 8.69 0.92 -8.48
C PRO A 164 8.82 -0.25 -9.46
N PRO A 165 10.04 -0.62 -9.88
CA PRO A 165 10.21 -1.84 -10.63
C PRO A 165 10.04 -2.97 -9.62
N ARG A 166 9.07 -3.85 -9.91
CA ARG A 166 9.10 -5.30 -9.61
C ARG A 166 8.21 -5.79 -8.47
N ARG A 167 6.91 -5.88 -8.78
CA ARG A 167 5.90 -6.71 -8.10
C ARG A 167 6.12 -8.22 -8.31
N LYS A 168 7.36 -8.69 -8.45
CA LYS A 168 7.64 -10.10 -8.69
C LYS A 168 8.15 -10.77 -7.41
N VAL A 169 7.55 -11.89 -7.11
CA VAL A 169 7.88 -12.74 -5.97
C VAL A 169 8.41 -14.06 -6.48
N LEU A 170 9.57 -14.48 -5.98
CA LEU A 170 10.10 -15.81 -6.21
C LEU A 170 9.69 -16.74 -5.07
N LEU A 171 8.92 -17.78 -5.39
CA LEU A 171 8.45 -18.78 -4.43
C LEU A 171 9.35 -20.02 -4.50
N ILE A 172 10.01 -20.35 -3.40
CA ILE A 172 10.96 -21.47 -3.33
C ILE A 172 10.44 -22.53 -2.37
N GLY A 173 10.26 -23.78 -2.83
CA GLY A 173 10.00 -24.88 -1.92
C GLY A 173 9.56 -26.20 -2.56
N ALA A 174 9.50 -27.25 -1.73
CA ALA A 174 9.21 -28.61 -2.17
C ALA A 174 7.72 -28.93 -2.40
N ARG A 175 6.80 -28.14 -1.83
CA ARG A 175 5.35 -28.42 -1.88
C ARG A 175 4.65 -27.70 -3.03
N VAL A 176 4.76 -28.25 -4.24
CA VAL A 176 4.24 -27.66 -5.48
C VAL A 176 2.77 -27.22 -5.37
N ALA A 177 1.90 -28.04 -4.77
CA ALA A 177 0.48 -27.70 -4.64
C ALA A 177 0.20 -26.45 -3.80
N VAL A 178 0.99 -26.22 -2.74
CA VAL A 178 0.86 -25.01 -1.89
C VAL A 178 1.40 -23.80 -2.64
N LEU A 179 2.55 -23.93 -3.29
CA LEU A 179 3.18 -22.86 -4.06
C LEU A 179 2.31 -22.44 -5.25
N ALA A 180 1.68 -23.38 -5.95
CA ALA A 180 0.78 -23.10 -7.05
C ALA A 180 -0.45 -22.29 -6.60
N ARG A 181 -1.06 -22.67 -5.47
CA ARG A 181 -2.18 -21.90 -4.89
C ARG A 181 -1.77 -20.51 -4.44
N LEU A 182 -0.57 -20.39 -3.84
CA LEU A 182 -0.04 -19.10 -3.43
C LEU A 182 0.26 -18.20 -4.63
N ALA A 183 0.90 -18.73 -5.67
CA ALA A 183 1.16 -17.99 -6.91
C ALA A 183 -0.14 -17.55 -7.58
N ALA A 184 -1.16 -18.41 -7.61
CA ALA A 184 -2.47 -18.05 -8.14
C ALA A 184 -3.08 -16.88 -7.35
N ALA A 185 -3.11 -16.97 -6.01
CA ALA A 185 -3.64 -15.90 -5.16
C ALA A 185 -2.89 -14.57 -5.34
N LEU A 186 -1.55 -14.60 -5.39
CA LEU A 186 -0.73 -13.41 -5.64
C LEU A 186 -1.05 -12.78 -7.01
N ARG A 187 -1.14 -13.61 -8.07
CA ARG A 187 -1.48 -13.13 -9.42
C ARG A 187 -2.89 -12.53 -9.47
N THR A 188 -3.86 -13.12 -8.75
CA THR A 188 -5.23 -12.58 -8.65
C THR A 188 -5.24 -11.18 -8.04
N ILE A 189 -4.39 -10.90 -7.05
CA ILE A 189 -4.26 -9.56 -6.46
C ILE A 189 -3.30 -8.64 -7.22
N GLY A 190 -2.81 -9.03 -8.40
CA GLY A 190 -1.93 -8.18 -9.22
C GLY A 190 -0.44 -8.25 -8.88
N VAL A 191 -0.01 -9.21 -8.06
CA VAL A 191 1.39 -9.48 -7.73
C VAL A 191 1.92 -10.64 -8.58
N GLY A 192 2.98 -10.38 -9.35
CA GLY A 192 3.66 -11.41 -10.13
C GLY A 192 4.32 -12.45 -9.23
N ALA A 193 4.17 -13.73 -9.55
CA ALA A 193 4.74 -14.81 -8.76
C ALA A 193 5.30 -15.91 -9.66
N ASP A 194 6.58 -16.21 -9.49
CA ASP A 194 7.29 -17.28 -10.18
C ASP A 194 7.69 -18.37 -9.16
N ILE A 195 7.69 -19.64 -9.57
CA ILE A 195 7.96 -20.78 -8.69
C ILE A 195 9.24 -21.47 -9.14
N THR A 196 10.15 -21.72 -8.21
CA THR A 196 11.34 -22.55 -8.45
C THR A 196 11.63 -23.47 -7.27
N GLN A 197 12.44 -24.50 -7.49
CA GLN A 197 13.02 -25.30 -6.41
C GLN A 197 14.34 -24.72 -5.92
N ASP A 198 15.06 -23.98 -6.77
CA ASP A 198 16.35 -23.36 -6.46
C ASP A 198 16.62 -22.17 -7.40
N ALA A 199 17.47 -21.23 -6.98
CA ALA A 199 17.85 -20.06 -7.77
C ALA A 199 19.21 -20.22 -8.48
N SER A 200 19.87 -21.37 -8.31
CA SER A 200 21.15 -21.68 -8.98
C SER A 200 21.06 -21.51 -10.49
N GLY A 201 21.99 -20.75 -11.04
CA GLY A 201 22.13 -20.54 -12.48
C GLY A 201 21.16 -19.52 -13.08
N VAL A 202 20.31 -18.88 -12.27
CA VAL A 202 19.48 -17.76 -12.73
C VAL A 202 20.36 -16.53 -12.98
N PRO A 203 20.25 -15.86 -14.14
CA PRO A 203 21.07 -14.70 -14.44
C PRO A 203 20.84 -13.53 -13.45
N PRO A 204 21.89 -12.75 -13.10
CA PRO A 204 21.77 -11.62 -12.17
C PRO A 204 20.74 -10.56 -12.58
N GLU A 205 20.55 -10.32 -13.87
CA GLU A 205 19.53 -9.42 -14.41
C GLU A 205 18.11 -9.88 -14.09
N GLU A 206 17.86 -11.19 -14.09
CA GLU A 206 16.58 -11.80 -13.74
C GLU A 206 16.39 -11.81 -12.22
N LEU A 207 17.43 -12.12 -11.43
CA LEU A 207 17.34 -12.09 -9.97
C LEU A 207 17.00 -10.70 -9.45
N ARG A 208 17.57 -9.65 -10.07
CA ARG A 208 17.21 -8.27 -9.76
C ARG A 208 15.72 -7.99 -10.03
N THR A 209 15.03 -8.82 -10.82
CA THR A 209 13.59 -8.68 -11.08
C THR A 209 12.69 -9.02 -9.92
N TYR A 210 13.16 -9.63 -8.84
CA TYR A 210 12.31 -10.01 -7.72
C TYR A 210 12.45 -9.03 -6.56
N GLY A 211 11.33 -8.56 -6.01
CA GLY A 211 11.30 -7.73 -4.80
C GLY A 211 11.20 -8.55 -3.51
N VAL A 212 10.69 -9.78 -3.60
CA VAL A 212 10.56 -10.73 -2.48
C VAL A 212 10.94 -12.14 -2.91
N VAL A 213 11.63 -12.86 -2.03
CA VAL A 213 11.84 -14.31 -2.10
C VAL A 213 11.15 -14.95 -0.90
N ALA A 214 10.19 -15.82 -1.15
CA ALA A 214 9.46 -16.53 -0.10
C ALA A 214 9.85 -18.00 -0.06
N PHE A 215 10.40 -18.44 1.07
CA PHE A 215 10.78 -19.83 1.31
C PHE A 215 9.61 -20.61 1.94
N GLY A 216 9.32 -21.77 1.38
CA GLY A 216 8.47 -22.76 2.00
C GLY A 216 9.11 -23.29 3.29
N ARG A 217 8.27 -23.65 4.27
CA ARG A 217 8.72 -24.16 5.59
C ARG A 217 9.68 -25.37 5.51
N ALA A 218 9.56 -26.18 4.46
CA ALA A 218 10.37 -27.39 4.27
C ALA A 218 11.74 -27.13 3.63
N VAL A 219 12.03 -25.90 3.20
CA VAL A 219 13.36 -25.53 2.67
C VAL A 219 14.36 -25.50 3.83
N GLU A 220 15.50 -26.15 3.67
CA GLU A 220 16.52 -26.21 4.71
C GLU A 220 17.42 -24.96 4.70
N GLU A 221 18.04 -24.67 5.85
CA GLU A 221 18.88 -23.48 6.02
C GLU A 221 20.06 -23.39 5.03
N PRO A 222 20.77 -24.49 4.70
CA PRO A 222 21.84 -24.42 3.70
C PRO A 222 21.36 -23.96 2.32
N GLN A 223 20.15 -24.39 1.94
CA GLN A 223 19.53 -23.99 0.68
C GLN A 223 19.12 -22.52 0.71
N ARG A 224 18.46 -22.06 1.80
CA ARG A 224 18.13 -20.64 1.99
C ARG A 224 19.37 -19.75 1.92
N ALA A 225 20.44 -20.14 2.60
CA ALA A 225 21.71 -19.42 2.60
C ALA A 225 22.39 -19.42 1.22
N SER A 226 22.22 -20.47 0.42
CA SER A 226 22.68 -20.49 -0.98
C SER A 226 21.95 -19.44 -1.80
N THR A 227 20.62 -19.47 -1.80
CA THR A 227 19.79 -18.49 -2.52
C THR A 227 20.09 -17.05 -2.08
N ARG A 228 20.23 -16.79 -0.76
CA ARG A 228 20.57 -15.45 -0.26
C ARG A 228 21.88 -14.94 -0.87
N ARG A 229 22.92 -15.78 -0.91
CA ARG A 229 24.21 -15.42 -1.52
C ARG A 229 24.13 -15.14 -3.01
N GLU A 230 23.24 -15.78 -3.75
CA GLU A 230 23.06 -15.53 -5.18
C GLU A 230 22.45 -14.16 -5.46
N PHE A 231 21.39 -13.82 -4.71
CA PHE A 231 20.76 -12.51 -4.77
C PHE A 231 21.70 -11.38 -4.30
N GLU A 232 22.48 -11.61 -3.23
CA GLU A 232 23.51 -10.69 -2.77
C GLU A 232 24.57 -10.45 -3.86
N ARG A 233 25.08 -11.51 -4.51
CA ARG A 233 26.05 -11.39 -5.61
C ARG A 233 25.46 -10.67 -6.83
N ALA A 234 24.17 -10.82 -7.08
CA ALA A 234 23.47 -10.11 -8.14
C ALA A 234 23.21 -8.63 -7.81
N GLY A 235 23.47 -8.19 -6.57
CA GLY A 235 23.16 -6.84 -6.11
C GLY A 235 21.65 -6.55 -6.11
N ALA A 236 20.83 -7.57 -5.85
CA ALA A 236 19.38 -7.43 -5.81
C ALA A 236 18.91 -6.94 -4.42
N ASP A 237 18.09 -5.88 -4.40
CA ASP A 237 17.40 -5.44 -3.19
C ASP A 237 16.11 -6.27 -3.01
N VAL A 238 16.19 -7.29 -2.16
CA VAL A 238 15.14 -8.30 -1.99
C VAL A 238 14.84 -8.55 -0.52
N ALA A 239 13.56 -8.69 -0.18
CA ALA A 239 13.14 -9.14 1.14
C ALA A 239 12.96 -10.65 1.13
N TYR A 240 13.35 -11.29 2.23
CA TYR A 240 13.20 -12.73 2.39
C TYR A 240 12.10 -13.03 3.39
N VAL A 241 11.18 -13.90 3.00
CA VAL A 241 10.04 -14.32 3.83
C VAL A 241 10.15 -15.81 4.09
N ASP A 242 10.23 -16.19 5.36
CA ASP A 242 10.06 -17.58 5.76
C ASP A 242 8.57 -17.84 6.03
N GLY A 243 7.95 -18.66 5.18
CA GLY A 243 6.52 -18.95 5.27
C GLY A 243 6.17 -19.63 6.60
N TYR A 244 5.32 -18.99 7.40
CA TYR A 244 4.99 -19.46 8.75
C TYR A 244 4.21 -20.77 8.76
N ALA A 245 3.22 -20.87 7.89
CA ALA A 245 2.31 -22.00 7.78
C ALA A 245 1.75 -22.08 6.36
N PRO A 246 1.34 -23.27 5.89
CA PRO A 246 0.74 -23.45 4.56
C PRO A 246 -0.71 -22.94 4.50
N ILE A 247 -0.94 -21.71 4.98
CA ILE A 247 -2.22 -21.00 4.99
C ILE A 247 -2.11 -19.87 3.96
N ILE A 248 -2.83 -19.97 2.84
CA ILE A 248 -2.64 -19.04 1.71
C ILE A 248 -2.87 -17.57 2.10
N PRO A 249 -3.98 -17.19 2.77
CA PRO A 249 -4.18 -15.79 3.18
C PRO A 249 -3.07 -15.23 4.08
N LEU A 250 -2.53 -16.06 4.98
CA LEU A 250 -1.41 -15.71 5.86
C LEU A 250 -0.13 -15.48 5.06
N LEU A 251 0.19 -16.39 4.12
CA LEU A 251 1.39 -16.28 3.29
C LEU A 251 1.32 -15.06 2.36
N VAL A 252 0.13 -14.77 1.79
CA VAL A 252 -0.10 -13.53 1.03
C VAL A 252 0.16 -12.32 1.92
N ALA A 253 -0.40 -12.28 3.14
CA ALA A 253 -0.16 -11.18 4.07
C ALA A 253 1.32 -11.02 4.47
N GLN A 254 2.07 -12.11 4.64
CA GLN A 254 3.52 -12.05 4.92
C GLN A 254 4.29 -11.45 3.74
N ILE A 255 3.92 -11.82 2.51
CA ILE A 255 4.56 -11.33 1.29
C ILE A 255 4.23 -9.87 1.06
N GLU A 256 2.97 -9.47 1.20
CA GLU A 256 2.53 -8.07 1.12
C GLU A 256 3.25 -7.19 2.16
N SER A 257 3.35 -7.67 3.41
CA SER A 257 4.10 -6.96 4.47
C SER A 257 5.58 -6.78 4.11
N ALA A 258 6.18 -7.74 3.40
CA ALA A 258 7.57 -7.68 2.94
C ALA A 258 7.76 -6.84 1.66
N LEU A 259 6.73 -6.74 0.82
CA LEU A 259 6.71 -5.86 -0.35
C LEU A 259 6.60 -4.39 0.07
N ASP A 260 6.00 -4.09 1.22
CA ASP A 260 5.90 -2.72 1.73
C ASP A 260 7.29 -2.14 2.07
N ARG A 261 7.81 -1.29 1.16
CA ARG A 261 9.08 -0.56 1.30
C ARG A 261 8.91 0.87 1.77
N VAL A 262 7.69 1.31 2.05
CA VAL A 262 7.42 2.69 2.49
C VAL A 262 8.15 2.93 3.81
N PRO A 263 8.80 4.08 4.06
CA PRO A 263 9.43 4.34 5.36
C PRO A 263 8.41 4.24 6.50
N PRO A 264 8.77 3.71 7.69
CA PRO A 264 7.81 3.56 8.81
C PRO A 264 7.10 4.86 9.21
N ALA A 265 7.76 6.02 9.07
CA ALA A 265 7.17 7.34 9.33
C ALA A 265 6.02 7.70 8.38
N GLN A 266 5.93 7.02 7.23
CA GLN A 266 4.91 7.18 6.20
C GLN A 266 3.93 5.99 6.17
N ARG A 267 3.90 5.14 7.20
CA ARG A 267 2.93 4.04 7.34
C ARG A 267 1.92 4.35 8.42
N ARG A 268 0.64 4.01 8.20
CA ARG A 268 -0.40 4.11 9.24
C ARG A 268 -0.20 3.05 10.33
N LEU A 269 0.13 1.82 9.93
CA LEU A 269 0.35 0.69 10.81
C LEU A 269 1.84 0.34 10.82
N THR A 270 2.49 0.47 11.98
CA THR A 270 3.96 0.32 12.08
C THR A 270 4.39 -0.87 12.93
N ARG A 271 3.52 -1.39 13.79
CA ARG A 271 3.84 -2.54 14.63
C ARG A 271 2.65 -3.44 14.89
N LEU A 272 2.92 -4.74 14.86
CA LEU A 272 2.05 -5.80 15.36
C LEU A 272 2.92 -6.76 16.19
N VAL A 273 2.52 -7.02 17.42
CA VAL A 273 3.09 -8.07 18.27
C VAL A 273 1.94 -8.91 18.83
N ALA A 274 2.19 -10.21 19.04
CA ALA A 274 1.18 -11.14 19.51
C ALA A 274 1.80 -12.04 20.58
N ALA A 275 1.39 -11.87 21.83
CA ALA A 275 1.90 -12.63 22.96
C ALA A 275 0.83 -12.77 24.04
N ASP A 276 0.82 -13.89 24.77
CA ASP A 276 0.00 -14.11 25.97
C ASP A 276 -1.51 -13.86 25.78
N GLY A 277 -2.02 -14.05 24.55
CA GLY A 277 -3.44 -13.80 24.24
C GLY A 277 -3.79 -12.32 24.02
N GLU A 278 -2.79 -11.46 23.86
CA GLU A 278 -2.96 -10.06 23.48
C GLU A 278 -2.32 -9.76 22.12
N ALA A 279 -2.92 -8.81 21.39
CA ALA A 279 -2.30 -8.15 20.26
C ALA A 279 -1.89 -6.73 20.65
N GLY A 280 -0.61 -6.41 20.49
CA GLY A 280 -0.10 -5.05 20.57
C GLY A 280 -0.01 -4.44 19.18
N VAL A 281 -0.71 -3.33 18.95
CA VAL A 281 -0.76 -2.61 17.67
C VAL A 281 -0.26 -1.18 17.85
N GLU A 282 0.56 -0.69 16.92
CA GLU A 282 1.00 0.71 16.90
C GLU A 282 0.56 1.37 15.60
N VAL A 283 -0.19 2.47 15.73
CA VAL A 283 -0.66 3.29 14.59
C VAL A 283 -0.19 4.73 14.71
N THR A 284 0.15 5.35 13.59
CA THR A 284 0.71 6.72 13.52
C THR A 284 -0.34 7.78 13.18
N SER A 285 -1.47 7.36 12.62
CA SER A 285 -2.61 8.19 12.23
C SER A 285 -3.91 7.44 12.55
N THR A 286 -5.02 8.17 12.66
CA THR A 286 -6.33 7.55 12.89
C THR A 286 -6.72 6.67 11.70
N CYS A 287 -6.90 5.37 11.93
CA CYS A 287 -7.32 4.43 10.89
C CYS A 287 -8.10 3.25 11.45
N ARG A 288 -8.88 2.59 10.60
CA ARG A 288 -9.53 1.32 10.89
C ARG A 288 -8.49 0.22 10.80
N VAL A 289 -8.43 -0.58 11.87
CA VAL A 289 -7.57 -1.76 11.93
C VAL A 289 -8.45 -2.99 12.00
N HIS A 290 -8.27 -3.89 11.05
CA HIS A 290 -8.85 -5.23 11.06
C HIS A 290 -7.80 -6.24 11.46
N ILE A 291 -8.10 -7.10 12.44
CA ILE A 291 -7.19 -8.18 12.86
C ILE A 291 -7.90 -9.52 12.67
N THR A 292 -7.27 -10.38 11.87
CA THR A 292 -7.69 -11.75 11.65
C THR A 292 -6.67 -12.71 12.26
N ALA A 293 -7.15 -13.67 13.05
CA ALA A 293 -6.37 -14.76 13.61
C ALA A 293 -6.52 -16.02 12.75
N TYR A 294 -5.39 -16.59 12.33
CA TYR A 294 -5.32 -17.90 11.69
C TYR A 294 -4.75 -18.92 12.67
N ARG A 295 -5.47 -20.01 12.86
CA ARG A 295 -5.07 -21.11 13.76
C ARG A 295 -4.95 -22.41 12.98
N LEU A 296 -3.87 -23.14 13.22
CA LEU A 296 -3.73 -24.54 12.79
C LEU A 296 -4.04 -25.48 13.95
N ASP A 297 -4.97 -26.40 13.74
CA ASP A 297 -5.22 -27.49 14.68
C ASP A 297 -4.21 -28.64 14.51
N ARG A 298 -4.34 -29.68 15.34
CA ARG A 298 -3.46 -30.87 15.31
C ARG A 298 -3.60 -31.69 14.03
N LEU A 299 -4.69 -31.53 13.28
CA LEU A 299 -4.98 -32.18 12.02
C LEU A 299 -4.62 -31.29 10.81
N TYR A 300 -3.90 -30.19 11.04
CA TYR A 300 -3.54 -29.18 10.04
C TYR A 300 -4.74 -28.51 9.36
N ARG A 301 -5.89 -28.47 10.02
CA ARG A 301 -7.05 -27.68 9.56
C ARG A 301 -6.86 -26.23 9.98
N THR A 302 -7.11 -25.33 9.03
CA THR A 302 -7.07 -23.89 9.24
C THR A 302 -8.40 -23.42 9.81
N HIS A 303 -8.34 -22.64 10.87
CA HIS A 303 -9.46 -21.86 11.39
C HIS A 303 -9.15 -20.38 11.29
N THR A 304 -10.11 -19.62 10.79
CA THR A 304 -10.02 -18.16 10.62
C THR A 304 -11.00 -17.50 11.59
N HIS A 305 -10.53 -16.47 12.29
CA HIS A 305 -11.34 -15.70 13.23
C HIS A 305 -11.05 -14.22 13.06
N ASP A 306 -12.07 -13.41 12.80
CA ASP A 306 -11.94 -11.96 12.93
C ASP A 306 -12.04 -11.61 14.42
N VAL A 307 -10.95 -11.06 14.95
CA VAL A 307 -10.77 -10.86 16.40
C VAL A 307 -10.83 -9.39 16.79
N PHE A 308 -10.70 -8.48 15.82
CA PHE A 308 -10.80 -7.05 16.04
C PHE A 308 -11.14 -6.31 14.74
N ASP A 309 -12.05 -5.35 14.81
CA ASP A 309 -12.36 -4.43 13.71
C ASP A 309 -12.87 -3.11 14.30
N ALA A 310 -12.01 -2.09 14.35
CA ALA A 310 -12.38 -0.76 14.84
C ALA A 310 -11.41 0.33 14.37
N VAL A 311 -11.85 1.58 14.47
CA VAL A 311 -11.01 2.77 14.26
C VAL A 311 -10.17 3.03 15.51
N LEU A 312 -8.85 3.12 15.34
CA LEU A 312 -7.89 3.39 16.39
C LEU A 312 -7.28 4.80 16.20
N PRO A 313 -7.21 5.63 17.26
CA PRO A 313 -6.46 6.88 17.21
C PRO A 313 -4.94 6.62 17.20
N PRO A 314 -4.09 7.62 16.87
CA PRO A 314 -2.63 7.48 16.90
C PRO A 314 -2.15 6.99 18.28
N GLY A 315 -1.26 6.01 18.30
CA GLY A 315 -0.65 5.48 19.51
C GLY A 315 -0.54 3.97 19.54
N ARG A 316 -0.26 3.45 20.74
CA ARG A 316 -0.14 2.02 21.02
C ARG A 316 -1.40 1.49 21.66
N HIS A 317 -1.91 0.40 21.12
CA HIS A 317 -3.16 -0.23 21.53
C HIS A 317 -2.88 -1.67 21.95
N ARG A 318 -3.54 -2.11 23.02
CA ARG A 318 -3.55 -3.51 23.45
C ARG A 318 -4.95 -4.05 23.28
N ILE A 319 -5.05 -5.16 22.58
CA ILE A 319 -6.31 -5.78 22.21
C ILE A 319 -6.30 -7.18 22.81
N SER A 320 -7.21 -7.45 23.73
CA SER A 320 -7.41 -8.79 24.28
C SER A 320 -8.04 -9.70 23.24
N LEU A 321 -7.48 -10.89 23.05
CA LEU A 321 -7.92 -11.85 22.05
C LEU A 321 -8.69 -12.98 22.69
N ASP A 322 -9.73 -13.48 22.01
CA ASP A 322 -10.44 -14.68 22.47
C ASP A 322 -9.46 -15.87 22.56
N PRO A 323 -9.31 -16.51 23.73
CA PRO A 323 -8.48 -17.71 23.88
C PRO A 323 -8.81 -18.83 22.88
N ARG A 324 -10.03 -18.89 22.36
CA ARG A 324 -10.42 -19.87 21.33
C ARG A 324 -9.74 -19.60 19.98
N ALA A 325 -9.50 -18.33 19.66
CA ALA A 325 -8.82 -17.91 18.42
C ALA A 325 -7.29 -18.06 18.51
N THR A 326 -6.72 -18.05 19.71
CA THR A 326 -5.26 -18.00 19.94
C THR A 326 -4.64 -19.28 20.51
N ARG A 327 -5.43 -20.35 20.69
CA ARG A 327 -4.95 -21.69 21.07
C ARG A 327 -4.06 -22.32 19.99
N ALA A 328 -3.14 -23.20 20.39
CA ALA A 328 -2.26 -23.96 19.49
C ALA A 328 -1.25 -23.07 18.74
N GLN A 329 -0.98 -23.36 17.45
CA GLN A 329 -0.13 -22.53 16.60
C GLN A 329 -1.03 -21.50 15.90
N SER A 330 -0.95 -20.26 16.37
CA SER A 330 -1.76 -19.14 15.88
C SER A 330 -0.89 -18.03 15.32
N PHE A 331 -1.47 -17.31 14.35
CA PHE A 331 -0.86 -16.19 13.66
C PHE A 331 -1.90 -15.08 13.56
N LEU A 332 -1.46 -13.84 13.69
CA LEU A 332 -2.29 -12.66 13.52
C LEU A 332 -1.88 -11.92 12.25
N VAL A 333 -2.88 -11.44 11.53
CA VAL A 333 -2.73 -10.51 10.42
C VAL A 333 -3.50 -9.26 10.78
N ALA A 334 -2.80 -8.13 10.91
CA ALA A 334 -3.42 -6.82 11.09
C ALA A 334 -3.38 -6.06 9.75
N ARG A 335 -4.52 -5.54 9.32
CA ARG A 335 -4.69 -4.80 8.07
C ARG A 335 -5.24 -3.40 8.34
N THR A 336 -4.71 -2.47 7.58
CA THR A 336 -5.28 -1.15 7.27
C THR A 336 -5.35 -1.04 5.76
N THR A 337 -5.97 0.00 5.22
CA THR A 337 -5.99 0.23 3.76
C THR A 337 -4.60 0.18 3.12
N GLY A 338 -3.62 0.85 3.72
CA GLY A 338 -2.30 1.03 3.12
C GLY A 338 -1.23 0.02 3.56
N SER A 339 -1.51 -0.82 4.55
CA SER A 339 -0.49 -1.65 5.17
C SER A 339 -1.05 -2.92 5.79
N VAL A 340 -0.25 -3.99 5.74
CA VAL A 340 -0.50 -5.24 6.43
C VAL A 340 0.72 -5.65 7.24
N LEU A 341 0.49 -6.12 8.46
CA LEU A 341 1.52 -6.71 9.31
C LEU A 341 1.09 -8.11 9.75
N VAL A 342 2.08 -8.99 9.93
CA VAL A 342 1.86 -10.36 10.38
C VAL A 342 2.71 -10.63 11.61
N ALA A 343 2.11 -11.28 12.61
CA ALA A 343 2.81 -11.73 13.80
C ALA A 343 2.47 -13.19 14.10
N ARG A 344 3.47 -13.93 14.57
CA ARG A 344 3.23 -15.24 15.19
C ARG A 344 2.86 -15.03 16.65
N MET A 345 1.87 -15.79 17.14
CA MET A 345 1.55 -15.81 18.56
C MET A 345 2.69 -16.46 19.34
N GLU A 346 3.35 -15.68 20.19
CA GLU A 346 4.29 -16.15 21.20
C GLU A 346 3.53 -16.51 22.47
N ARG A 347 4.08 -17.45 23.25
CA ARG A 347 3.46 -18.00 24.46
C ARG A 347 4.36 -17.83 25.67
#